data_AF-A0A960MTH9-F1
#
_entry.id   AF-A0A960MTH9-F1
#
_cell.length_a   1.000
_cell.length_b   1.000
_cell.length_c   1.000
_cell.angle_alpha   90.00
_cell.angle_beta   90.00
_cell.angle_gamma   90.00
#
_symmetry.space_group_name_H-M   'P 1'
#
loop_
_entity.id
_entity.type
_entity.pdbx_description
1 polymer ?
#
loop_
_entity_poly.entity_id
_entity_poly.type
_entity_poly.pdbx_seq_one_letter_code
_entity_poly.pdbx_strand_id
1 'polypeptide(L)' 'MSATPTIIYTITDEAPALATHSLLPVIQAFTKSSGIAVETRDISLAGRILSAFPEFL' A
#
# COMPACT_ATOMS: atom_id res chain seq x y z
N MET A 1 -12.57 21.40 -4.15
CA MET A 1 -11.59 20.57 -4.89
C MET A 1 -12.16 19.17 -4.95
N SER A 2 -12.35 18.60 -6.13
CA SER A 2 -12.82 17.20 -6.24
C SER A 2 -11.69 16.32 -5.70
N ALA A 3 -11.97 15.50 -4.68
CA ALA A 3 -10.99 14.57 -4.15
C ALA A 3 -10.64 13.55 -5.24
N THR A 4 -9.35 13.42 -5.56
CA THR A 4 -8.86 12.39 -6.47
C THR A 4 -9.30 11.03 -5.93
N PRO A 5 -9.98 10.18 -6.72
CA PRO A 5 -10.34 8.83 -6.27
C PRO A 5 -9.08 8.03 -5.93
N THR A 6 -9.04 7.44 -4.74
CA THR A 6 -7.86 6.74 -4.22
C THR A 6 -8.17 5.26 -3.97
N ILE A 7 -7.35 4.39 -4.53
CA ILE A 7 -7.30 2.96 -4.19
C ILE A 7 -6.28 2.78 -3.07
N ILE A 8 -6.67 2.04 -2.03
CA ILE A 8 -5.75 1.60 -0.97
C ILE A 8 -5.27 0.20 -1.31
N TYR A 9 -3.95 0.05 -1.51
CA TYR A 9 -3.29 -1.22 -1.74
C TYR A 9 -2.59 -1.67 -0.46
N THR A 10 -3.00 -2.79 0.11
CA THR A 10 -2.44 -3.27 1.38
C THR A 10 -1.10 -3.95 1.18
N ILE A 11 -0.09 -3.54 1.92
CA ILE A 11 1.16 -4.32 2.08
C ILE A 11 0.89 -5.35 3.16
N THR A 12 1.06 -6.62 2.82
CA THR A 12 0.79 -7.78 3.67
C THR A 12 2.08 -8.56 3.91
N ASP A 13 1.98 -9.85 4.20
CA ASP A 13 3.10 -10.72 4.58
C ASP A 13 3.41 -11.77 3.49
N GLU A 14 4.53 -12.48 3.65
CA GLU A 14 4.89 -13.69 2.90
C GLU A 14 4.83 -13.55 1.36
N ALA A 15 4.26 -14.54 0.66
CA ALA A 15 4.21 -14.57 -0.79
C ALA A 15 3.41 -13.38 -1.40
N PRO A 16 2.27 -12.95 -0.84
CA PRO A 16 1.59 -11.73 -1.29
C PRO A 16 2.43 -10.45 -1.21
N ALA A 17 3.27 -10.30 -0.18
CA ALA A 17 4.18 -9.16 -0.08
C ALA A 17 5.19 -9.14 -1.23
N LEU A 18 5.78 -10.31 -1.54
CA LEU A 18 6.70 -10.46 -2.68
C LEU A 18 6.01 -10.16 -4.01
N ALA A 19 4.79 -10.63 -4.22
CA ALA A 19 4.01 -10.35 -5.42
C ALA A 19 3.70 -8.85 -5.58
N THR A 20 3.42 -8.16 -4.46
CA THR A 20 3.16 -6.71 -4.44
C THR A 20 4.33 -5.92 -5.00
N HIS A 21 5.57 -6.29 -4.69
CA HIS A 21 6.76 -5.62 -5.24
C HIS A 21 6.85 -5.68 -6.77
N SER A 22 6.30 -6.72 -7.40
CA SER A 22 6.23 -6.86 -8.85
C SER A 22 5.01 -6.15 -9.45
N LEU A 23 3.83 -6.33 -8.85
CA LEU A 23 2.56 -5.93 -9.44
C LEU A 23 2.16 -4.48 -9.15
N LEU A 24 2.50 -3.93 -7.98
CA LEU A 24 2.13 -2.57 -7.58
C LEU A 24 2.63 -1.49 -8.55
N PRO A 25 3.89 -1.51 -9.04
CA PRO A 25 4.36 -0.53 -10.03
C PRO A 25 3.55 -0.57 -11.33
N VAL A 26 3.12 -1.76 -11.74
CA VAL A 26 2.29 -1.94 -12.95
C VAL A 26 0.92 -1.30 -12.74
N ILE A 27 0.26 -1.58 -11.61
CA ILE A 27 -1.05 -0.99 -11.30
C ILE A 27 -0.97 0.54 -11.26
N GLN A 28 0.06 1.10 -10.62
CA GLN A 28 0.29 2.55 -10.56
C GLN A 28 0.48 3.16 -11.96
N ALA A 29 1.24 2.51 -12.83
CA ALA A 29 1.46 3.00 -14.20
C ALA A 29 0.15 3.04 -15.01
N PHE A 30 -0.69 2.01 -14.91
CA PHE A 30 -1.95 1.91 -15.65
C PHE A 30 -3.05 2.84 -15.12
N THR A 31 -3.09 3.08 -13.81
CA THR A 31 -4.11 3.95 -13.18
C THR A 31 -3.84 5.44 -13.34
N LYS A 32 -2.59 5.82 -13.65
CA LYS A 32 -2.13 7.21 -13.81
C LYS A 32 -2.93 7.99 -14.88
N SER A 33 -3.24 7.37 -16.02
CA SER A 33 -4.00 8.02 -17.10
C SER A 33 -5.45 8.32 -16.73
N SER A 34 -6.00 7.60 -15.75
CA SER A 34 -7.39 7.71 -15.31
C SER A 34 -7.57 8.68 -14.14
N GLY A 35 -6.50 9.33 -13.68
CA GLY A 35 -6.54 10.22 -12.52
C GLY A 35 -6.91 9.50 -11.22
N ILE A 36 -6.57 8.21 -11.10
CA ILE A 36 -6.79 7.41 -9.88
C ILE A 36 -5.48 7.35 -9.12
N ALA A 37 -5.49 7.71 -7.84
CA ALA A 37 -4.36 7.56 -6.95
C ALA A 37 -4.32 6.13 -6.39
N VAL A 38 -3.12 5.57 -6.20
CA VAL A 38 -2.91 4.29 -5.53
C VAL A 38 -1.96 4.50 -4.37
N GLU A 39 -2.49 4.43 -3.15
CA GLU A 39 -1.73 4.59 -1.91
C GLU A 39 -1.56 3.24 -1.22
N THR A 40 -0.44 3.06 -0.53
CA THR A 40 -0.19 1.86 0.26
C THR A 40 -0.55 2.05 1.72
N ARG A 41 -1.08 1.00 2.34
CA ARG A 41 -1.20 0.89 3.80
C ARG A 41 -0.58 -0.42 4.24
N ASP A 42 0.40 -0.33 5.12
CA ASP A 42 1.07 -1.51 5.67
C ASP A 42 0.22 -2.10 6.80
N ILE A 43 -0.23 -3.34 6.58
CA ILE A 43 -0.97 -4.15 7.56
C ILE A 43 -0.25 -5.47 7.86
N SER A 44 1.02 -5.58 7.46
CA SER A 44 1.89 -6.70 7.78
C SER A 44 1.92 -6.96 9.29
N LEU A 45 2.24 -8.19 9.68
CA LEU A 45 2.43 -8.54 11.08
C LEU A 45 3.46 -7.61 11.75
N ALA A 46 4.59 -7.37 11.08
CA ALA A 46 5.63 -6.49 11.59
C ALA A 46 5.13 -5.05 11.73
N GLY A 47 4.49 -4.50 10.69
CA GLY A 47 3.94 -3.14 10.71
C GLY A 47 2.93 -2.94 11.86
N ARG A 48 2.06 -3.93 12.10
CA ARG A 48 1.11 -3.89 13.22
C ARG A 48 1.80 -3.94 14.58
N ILE A 49 2.82 -4.79 14.76
CA ILE A 49 3.58 -4.83 16.01
C ILE A 49 4.25 -3.47 16.26
N LEU A 50 4.95 -2.91 15.27
CA LEU A 50 5.61 -1.61 15.40
C LEU A 50 4.60 -0.49 15.73
N SER A 51 3.42 -0.51 15.10
CA SER A 51 2.37 0.48 15.37
C SER A 51 1.80 0.43 16.79
N ALA A 52 1.88 -0.73 17.47
CA ALA A 52 1.32 -0.93 18.79
C ALA A 52 2.26 -0.46 19.92
N PHE A 53 3.56 -0.27 19.64
CA PHE A 53 4.57 0.08 20.63
C PHE A 53 5.39 1.33 20.22
N PRO A 54 4.74 2.47 19.91
CA PRO A 54 5.43 3.67 19.43
C PRO A 54 6.39 4.29 20.46
N GLU A 55 6.18 4.05 21.76
CA GLU A 55 7.00 4.58 22.85
C GLU A 55 8.38 3.93 22.97
N PHE A 56 8.61 2.81 22.27
CA PHE A 56 9.86 2.05 22.29
C PHE A 56 10.70 2.23 21.01
N LEU A 57 10.32 3.14 20.10
CA LEU A 57 10.91 3.33 18.77
C LEU A 57 11.33 4.78 18.50
#